data_AF-Q2ITL9-F1
#
_entry.id   AF-Q2ITL9-F1
#
_cell.length_a   1.000
_cell.length_b   1.000
_cell.length_c   1.000
_cell.angle_alpha   90.00
_cell.angle_beta   90.00
_cell.angle_gamma   90.00
#
_symmetry.space_group_name_H-M   'P 1'
#
loop_
_entity.id
_entity.type
_entity.pdbx_description
1 polymer ?
#
loop_
_entity_poly.entity_id
_entity_poly.type
_entity_poly.pdbx_seq_one_letter_code
_entity_poly.pdbx_strand_id
1 'polypeptide(L)'
;MRLGTLIVMMTAAIALAGCDVVGQGTPGPKGEQGAQGPAGPPGPPGKDGASASSIRTASSATCSSNGCPMTCDSGETLVSALCIGNASARFSDTIVVENGVMTARCGPSSTSIVLTCARQ
;
A
#
# COMPACT_ATOMS: atom_id res chain seq x y z
N MET A 1 -55.67 -53.98 -73.11
CA MET A 1 -55.21 -52.58 -72.97
C MET A 1 -55.07 -52.10 -71.50
N ARG A 2 -54.96 -52.99 -70.50
CA ARG A 2 -54.72 -52.61 -69.09
C ARG A 2 -53.45 -53.19 -68.46
N LEU A 3 -52.70 -54.00 -69.23
CA LEU A 3 -51.47 -54.65 -68.74
C LEU A 3 -50.20 -53.86 -69.11
N GLY A 4 -50.20 -53.13 -70.24
CA GLY A 4 -49.07 -52.28 -70.65
C GLY A 4 -48.95 -50.98 -69.87
N THR A 5 -50.07 -50.45 -69.34
CA THR A 5 -50.08 -49.22 -68.53
C THR A 5 -49.46 -49.40 -67.13
N LEU A 6 -49.45 -50.62 -66.60
CA LEU A 6 -48.83 -50.91 -65.30
C LEU A 6 -47.28 -50.92 -65.35
N ILE A 7 -46.70 -51.36 -66.47
CA ILE A 7 -45.23 -51.41 -66.63
C ILE A 7 -44.64 -50.00 -66.82
N VAL A 8 -45.35 -49.12 -67.54
CA VAL A 8 -44.91 -47.73 -67.76
C VAL A 8 -44.98 -46.89 -66.48
N MET A 9 -45.95 -47.17 -65.59
CA MET A 9 -46.07 -46.45 -64.32
C MET A 9 -44.99 -46.86 -63.30
N MET A 10 -44.52 -48.11 -63.33
CA MET A 10 -43.55 -48.58 -62.34
C MET A 10 -42.12 -48.12 -62.60
N THR A 11 -41.74 -47.83 -63.85
CA THR A 11 -40.40 -47.30 -64.18
C THR A 11 -40.28 -45.80 -63.98
N ALA A 12 -41.39 -45.05 -63.99
CA ALA A 12 -41.40 -43.61 -63.72
C ALA A 12 -41.18 -43.25 -62.23
N ALA A 13 -41.39 -44.19 -61.30
CA ALA A 13 -41.25 -43.94 -59.87
C ALA A 13 -39.79 -44.00 -59.35
N ILE A 14 -38.85 -44.54 -60.13
CA ILE A 14 -37.48 -44.80 -59.67
C ILE A 14 -36.54 -43.60 -59.94
N ALA A 15 -36.98 -42.60 -60.72
CA ALA A 15 -36.13 -41.47 -61.12
C ALA A 15 -36.14 -40.25 -60.17
N LEU A 16 -36.91 -40.26 -59.08
CA LEU A 16 -37.05 -39.11 -58.16
C LEU A 16 -36.32 -39.27 -56.81
N ALA A 17 -35.61 -40.36 -56.56
CA ALA A 17 -34.89 -40.60 -55.30
C ALA A 17 -33.50 -39.92 -55.25
N GLY A 18 -33.37 -38.72 -55.81
CA GLY A 18 -32.06 -38.15 -56.13
C GLY A 18 -31.90 -36.66 -55.87
N CYS A 19 -32.54 -36.07 -54.85
CA CYS A 19 -32.34 -34.64 -54.51
C CYS A 19 -32.54 -34.33 -53.00
N ASP A 20 -31.93 -35.07 -52.08
CA ASP A 20 -31.96 -34.69 -50.64
C ASP A 20 -30.57 -34.41 -50.04
N VAL A 21 -29.52 -34.32 -50.87
CA VAL A 21 -28.17 -33.98 -50.39
C VAL A 21 -27.81 -32.56 -50.81
N VAL A 22 -28.60 -31.56 -50.41
CA VAL A 22 -28.13 -30.18 -50.39
C VAL A 22 -28.55 -29.49 -49.11
N GLY A 23 -27.57 -29.38 -48.22
CA GLY A 23 -27.38 -28.14 -47.47
C GLY A 23 -28.03 -28.12 -46.10
N GLN A 24 -27.22 -28.40 -45.09
CA GLN A 24 -26.77 -27.36 -44.17
C GLN A 24 -25.58 -27.93 -43.40
N GLY A 25 -24.37 -27.60 -43.87
CA GLY A 25 -23.17 -27.82 -43.07
C GLY A 25 -23.37 -27.10 -41.75
N THR A 26 -23.25 -27.83 -40.64
CA THR A 26 -23.37 -27.26 -39.29
C THR A 26 -22.41 -26.07 -39.16
N PRO A 27 -22.84 -24.93 -38.57
CA PRO A 27 -21.93 -23.82 -38.28
C PRO A 27 -20.68 -24.35 -37.59
N GLY A 28 -19.50 -23.94 -38.08
CA GLY A 28 -18.23 -24.36 -37.49
C GLY A 28 -18.16 -23.96 -36.01
N PRO A 29 -17.37 -24.68 -35.19
CA PRO A 29 -17.23 -24.35 -33.79
C PRO A 29 -16.76 -22.90 -33.62
N LYS A 30 -17.24 -22.24 -32.56
CA LYS A 30 -16.77 -20.90 -32.19
C LYS A 30 -15.26 -20.97 -31.97
N GLY A 31 -14.52 -20.03 -32.57
CA GLY A 31 -13.07 -19.93 -32.37
C GLY A 31 -12.72 -19.77 -30.89
N GLU A 32 -11.53 -20.23 -30.52
CA GLU A 32 -11.02 -20.14 -29.16
C GLU A 32 -10.89 -18.68 -28.70
N GLN A 33 -11.00 -18.46 -27.39
CA GLN A 33 -10.79 -17.15 -26.80
C GLN A 33 -9.32 -16.73 -27.02
N GLY A 34 -9.12 -15.49 -27.44
CA GLY A 34 -7.77 -14.93 -27.60
C GLY A 34 -6.98 -14.95 -26.30
N ALA A 35 -5.65 -15.01 -26.41
CA ALA A 35 -4.76 -14.98 -25.27
C ALA A 35 -4.94 -13.69 -24.44
N GLN A 36 -4.71 -13.79 -23.13
CA GLN A 36 -4.68 -12.62 -22.25
C GLN A 36 -3.58 -11.65 -22.71
N GLY A 37 -3.90 -10.35 -22.73
CA GLY A 37 -2.93 -9.31 -23.03
C GLY A 37 -1.76 -9.28 -22.03
N PRO A 38 -0.62 -8.66 -22.39
CA PRO A 38 0.52 -8.55 -21.50
C PRO A 38 0.17 -7.73 -20.25
N ALA A 39 0.95 -7.92 -19.19
CA ALA A 39 0.86 -7.06 -18.01
C ALA A 39 1.15 -5.60 -18.37
N GLY A 40 0.46 -4.67 -17.70
CA GLY A 40 0.72 -3.24 -17.84
C GLY A 40 2.11 -2.84 -17.30
N PRO A 41 2.61 -1.65 -17.67
CA PRO A 41 3.88 -1.16 -17.15
C PRO A 41 3.82 -0.95 -15.62
N PRO A 42 4.96 -1.00 -14.92
CA PRO A 42 5.04 -0.60 -13.52
C PRO A 42 4.52 0.83 -13.28
N GLY A 43 3.92 1.06 -12.11
CA GLY A 43 3.52 2.40 -11.69
C GLY A 43 4.72 3.32 -11.45
N PRO A 44 4.50 4.65 -11.40
CA PRO A 44 5.57 5.61 -11.13
C PRO A 44 6.14 5.42 -9.71
N PRO A 45 7.41 5.80 -9.47
CA PRO A 45 7.97 5.86 -8.13
C PRO A 45 7.12 6.71 -7.18
N GLY A 46 7.10 6.32 -5.90
CA GLY A 46 6.51 7.14 -4.86
C GLY A 46 7.26 8.46 -4.69
N LYS A 47 6.54 9.50 -4.23
CA LYS A 47 7.14 10.79 -3.84
C LYS A 47 7.97 10.65 -2.58
N ASP A 48 9.13 11.29 -2.56
CA ASP A 48 9.99 11.37 -1.38
C ASP A 48 9.25 11.99 -0.19
N GLY A 49 9.58 11.52 1.03
CA GLY A 49 9.08 12.12 2.26
C GLY A 49 9.70 13.51 2.47
N ALA A 50 8.89 14.49 2.87
CA ALA A 50 9.38 15.82 3.19
C ALA A 50 10.25 15.78 4.46
N SER A 51 11.57 15.92 4.32
CA SER A 51 12.47 16.20 5.45
C SER A 51 12.34 17.65 5.86
N ALA A 52 11.30 17.97 6.64
CA ALA A 52 11.30 19.18 7.44
C ALA A 52 12.10 18.87 8.72
N SER A 53 13.31 19.41 8.83
CA SER A 53 14.09 19.38 10.07
C SER A 53 13.45 20.30 11.11
N SER A 54 12.21 19.97 11.52
CA SER A 54 11.49 20.59 12.62
C SER A 54 12.03 20.10 13.97
N ILE A 55 12.89 19.08 13.98
CA ILE A 55 13.44 18.48 15.19
C ILE A 55 14.86 18.98 15.41
N ARG A 56 15.15 19.46 16.63
CA ARG A 56 16.49 19.81 17.10
C ARG A 56 16.78 19.21 18.46
N THR A 57 18.05 19.19 18.82
CA THR A 57 18.49 18.81 20.16
C THR A 57 19.05 20.00 20.93
N ALA A 58 18.82 20.03 22.23
CA ALA A 58 19.40 21.01 23.16
C ALA A 58 19.96 20.25 24.36
N SER A 59 21.15 20.59 24.85
CA SER A 59 21.78 19.87 25.96
C SER A 59 22.26 20.81 27.05
N SER A 60 22.31 20.30 28.27
CA SER A 60 22.91 20.97 29.42
C SER A 60 23.72 19.98 30.25
N ALA A 61 24.92 20.40 30.66
CA ALA A 61 25.85 19.60 31.45
C ALA A 61 25.92 20.03 32.93
N THR A 62 24.97 20.86 33.39
CA THR A 62 24.99 21.46 34.74
C THR A 62 23.98 20.81 35.68
N CYS A 63 24.05 19.47 35.80
CA CYS A 63 23.10 18.72 36.63
C CYS A 63 23.54 18.78 38.09
N SER A 64 23.09 19.84 38.76
CA SER A 64 23.09 19.92 40.22
C SER A 64 21.97 19.03 40.80
N SER A 65 21.86 18.96 42.13
CA SER A 65 20.81 18.22 42.85
C SER A 65 19.38 18.59 42.42
N ASN A 66 19.19 19.76 41.79
CA ASN A 66 17.91 20.23 41.24
C ASN A 66 17.58 19.67 39.85
N GLY A 67 18.44 18.79 39.30
CA GLY A 67 18.12 17.96 38.14
C GLY A 67 18.15 18.66 36.79
N CYS A 68 19.06 19.61 36.52
CA CYS A 68 19.18 20.27 35.20
C CYS A 68 17.82 20.70 34.58
N PRO A 69 17.04 21.61 35.19
CA PRO A 69 15.81 22.05 34.55
C PRO A 69 16.11 22.64 33.18
N MET A 70 15.58 22.02 32.13
CA MET A 70 15.78 22.41 30.75
C MET A 70 14.44 22.44 30.02
N THR A 71 14.29 23.41 29.12
CA THR A 71 13.07 23.65 28.34
C THR A 71 13.40 23.76 26.85
N CYS A 72 12.41 23.49 26.00
CA CYS A 72 12.48 23.83 24.58
C CYS A 72 12.18 25.32 24.36
N ASP A 73 12.57 25.87 23.21
CA ASP A 73 12.28 27.29 22.90
C ASP A 73 10.78 27.52 22.64
N SER A 74 10.41 28.80 22.61
CA SER A 74 9.09 29.25 22.16
C SER A 74 8.78 28.71 20.76
N GLY A 75 7.63 28.06 20.61
CA GLY A 75 7.19 27.45 19.35
C GLY A 75 7.70 26.02 19.13
N GLU A 76 8.26 25.39 20.16
CA GLU A 76 8.69 23.98 20.11
C GLU A 76 8.02 23.14 21.19
N THR A 77 7.82 21.87 20.88
CA THR A 77 7.27 20.84 21.75
C THR A 77 8.40 19.91 22.17
N LEU A 78 8.46 19.61 23.47
CA LEU A 78 9.38 18.59 23.99
C LEU A 78 8.94 17.20 23.50
N VAL A 79 9.75 16.58 22.64
CA VAL A 79 9.53 15.22 22.12
C VAL A 79 10.11 14.20 23.09
N SER A 80 11.33 14.46 23.58
CA SER A 80 11.99 13.58 24.54
C SER A 80 13.03 14.34 25.36
N ALA A 81 13.34 13.82 26.54
CA ALA A 81 14.45 14.29 27.36
C ALA A 81 15.22 13.09 27.88
N LEU A 82 16.52 13.07 27.64
CA LEU A 82 17.44 12.00 27.99
C LEU A 82 18.40 12.50 29.06
N CYS A 83 18.39 11.84 30.20
CA CYS A 83 19.30 12.05 31.31
C CYS A 83 20.49 11.11 31.17
N ILE A 84 21.69 11.66 31.07
CA ILE A 84 22.92 10.90 30.90
C ILE A 84 23.68 10.94 32.23
N GLY A 85 23.97 9.77 32.78
CA GLY A 85 24.89 9.58 33.90
C GLY A 85 26.22 8.98 33.44
N ASN A 86 27.07 8.60 34.39
CA ASN A 86 28.38 7.99 34.11
C ASN A 86 28.31 6.61 33.43
N ALA A 87 27.27 5.82 33.69
CA ALA A 87 27.16 4.43 33.21
C ALA A 87 25.87 4.13 32.43
N SER A 88 24.89 5.06 32.40
CA SER A 88 23.63 4.83 31.69
C SER A 88 22.99 6.13 31.24
N ALA A 89 22.20 6.05 30.17
CA ALA A 89 21.24 7.06 29.78
C ALA A 89 19.82 6.56 30.09
N ARG A 90 18.96 7.46 30.56
CA ARG A 90 17.56 7.19 30.93
C ARG A 90 16.69 8.29 30.34
N PHE A 91 15.40 8.04 30.14
CA PHE A 91 14.48 9.15 29.91
C PHE A 91 14.31 9.94 31.21
N SER A 92 14.03 11.25 31.09
CA SER A 92 13.66 12.08 32.22
C SER A 92 12.33 11.59 32.79
N ASP A 93 12.35 11.18 34.06
CA ASP A 93 11.14 10.75 34.78
C ASP A 93 10.30 11.94 35.27
N THR A 94 10.82 13.16 35.16
CA THR A 94 10.19 14.38 35.67
C THR A 94 10.07 15.42 34.57
N ILE A 95 8.87 15.52 34.00
CA ILE A 95 8.50 16.57 33.06
C ILE A 95 7.40 17.41 33.73
N VAL A 96 7.70 18.68 33.99
CA VAL A 96 6.76 19.63 34.59
C VAL A 96 6.23 20.53 33.49
N VAL A 97 4.91 20.66 33.40
CA VAL A 97 4.25 21.55 32.43
C VAL A 97 3.65 22.73 33.19
N GLU A 98 4.15 23.93 32.91
CA GLU A 98 3.67 25.18 33.51
C GLU A 98 3.45 26.21 32.40
N ASN A 99 2.24 26.76 32.29
CA ASN A 99 1.84 27.70 31.24
C ASN A 99 2.16 27.22 29.80
N GLY A 100 2.07 25.91 29.55
CA GLY A 100 2.38 25.31 28.25
C GLY A 100 3.87 25.09 27.96
N VAL A 101 4.76 25.45 28.90
CA VAL A 101 6.20 25.19 28.79
C VAL A 101 6.53 23.86 29.46
N MET A 102 7.12 22.94 28.70
CA MET A 102 7.56 21.63 29.19
C MET A 102 9.00 21.71 29.69
N THR A 103 9.18 21.57 31.01
CA THR A 103 10.49 21.55 31.67
C THR A 103 10.86 20.13 32.06
N ALA A 104 11.90 19.59 31.45
CA ALA A 104 12.46 18.29 31.82
C ALA A 104 13.48 18.44 32.95
N ARG A 105 13.49 17.47 33.87
CA ARG A 105 14.47 17.35 34.96
C ARG A 105 15.00 15.93 35.10
N CYS A 106 16.26 15.81 35.48
CA CYS A 106 16.94 14.56 35.70
C CYS A 106 17.12 14.25 37.19
N GLY A 107 17.25 12.96 37.51
CA GLY A 107 17.60 12.52 38.86
C GLY A 107 19.02 12.93 39.26
N PRO A 108 19.34 12.88 40.56
CA PRO A 108 20.60 13.39 41.13
C PRO A 108 21.87 12.65 40.66
N SER A 109 21.73 11.49 40.04
CA SER A 109 22.84 10.70 39.47
C SER A 109 23.19 11.06 38.02
N SER A 110 22.47 12.01 37.42
CA SER A 110 22.71 12.43 36.04
C SER A 110 23.75 13.54 35.98
N THR A 111 24.62 13.50 34.99
CA THR A 111 25.67 14.50 34.75
C THR A 111 25.24 15.49 33.67
N SER A 112 24.41 15.07 32.72
CA SER A 112 23.86 15.94 31.68
C SER A 112 22.45 15.54 31.25
N ILE A 113 21.77 16.46 30.58
CA ILE A 113 20.46 16.24 29.95
C ILE A 113 20.52 16.64 28.48
N VAL A 114 19.83 15.88 27.62
CA VAL A 114 19.63 16.17 26.20
C VAL A 114 18.15 16.16 25.90
N LEU A 115 17.61 17.30 25.48
CA LEU A 115 16.25 17.47 25.02
C LEU A 115 16.21 17.28 23.50
N THR A 116 15.14 16.67 23.02
CA THR A 116 14.74 16.68 21.62
C THR A 116 13.47 17.50 21.52
N CYS A 117 13.52 18.59 20.76
CA CYS A 117 12.45 19.55 20.60
C CYS A 117 11.98 19.54 19.14
N ALA A 118 10.66 19.56 18.93
CA ALA A 118 10.05 19.66 17.61
C ALA A 118 9.31 20.99 17.45
N ARG A 119 9.57 21.74 16.38
CA ARG A 119 8.80 22.93 15.97
C ARG A 119 7.34 22.55 15.77
N GLN A 120 6.45 23.34 16.38
CA GLN A 120 5.00 23.28 16.21
C GLN A 120 4.59 23.85 14.86
#